data_AF-A0AAV9W5D8-F1
#
_entry.id   AF-A0AAV9W5D8-F1
#
_cell.length_a   1.000
_cell.length_b   1.000
_cell.length_c   1.000
_cell.angle_alpha   90.00
_cell.angle_beta   90.00
_cell.angle_gamma   90.00
#
_symmetry.space_group_name_H-M   'P 1'
#
loop_
_entity.id
_entity.type
_entity.pdbx_description
1 polymer ?
#
loop_
_entity_poly.entity_id
_entity_poly.type
_entity_poly.pdbx_seq_one_letter_code
_entity_poly.pdbx_strand_id
1 'polypeptide(L)'
;MSSLNPKWKQALMTAYQAATKDVDFLGTQETLGAFFEGASKDRRFRNDRLGRWYCDITVRGEPFTVPIELLLAGDVVDPVVSPQSFEGGFKASLPDLAIQKANSYQARSAQRDLRDFEAIIFLMTLRRQDFTGFTIDSEVRDALRETARECGAPARNALNNIL
;
A
#
# COMPACT_ATOMS: atom_id res chain seq x y z
N MET A 1 -19.89 6.74 -20.59
CA MET A 1 -19.32 6.78 -19.23
C MET A 1 -20.27 6.01 -18.31
N SER A 2 -19.98 4.74 -17.97
CA SER A 2 -20.89 3.99 -17.10
C SER A 2 -20.82 4.55 -15.68
N SER A 3 -21.97 4.82 -15.09
CA SER A 3 -22.04 5.21 -13.68
C SER A 3 -21.40 4.12 -12.82
N LEU A 4 -20.48 4.52 -11.95
CA LEU A 4 -19.87 3.64 -10.95
C LEU A 4 -20.98 2.94 -10.15
N ASN A 5 -20.86 1.61 -9.97
CA ASN A 5 -21.74 0.88 -9.06
C ASN A 5 -21.74 1.60 -7.69
N PRO A 6 -22.91 1.90 -7.11
CA PRO A 6 -22.99 2.63 -5.84
C PRO A 6 -22.17 2.01 -4.70
N LYS A 7 -22.04 0.68 -4.66
CA LYS A 7 -21.19 -0.03 -3.67
C LYS A 7 -19.71 0.29 -3.86
N TRP A 8 -19.26 0.39 -5.11
CA TRP A 8 -17.89 0.77 -5.43
C TRP A 8 -17.58 2.21 -5.09
N LYS A 9 -18.52 3.11 -5.39
CA LYS A 9 -18.40 4.51 -5.00
C LYS A 9 -18.27 4.63 -3.48
N GLN A 10 -19.06 3.87 -2.71
CA GLN A 10 -19.00 3.90 -1.26
C GLN A 10 -17.67 3.34 -0.72
N ALA A 11 -17.22 2.18 -1.21
CA ALA A 11 -15.94 1.59 -0.80
C ALA A 11 -14.76 2.53 -1.08
N LEU A 12 -14.73 3.14 -2.27
CA LEU A 12 -13.71 4.12 -2.65
C LEU A 12 -13.77 5.38 -1.78
N MET A 13 -14.98 5.90 -1.50
CA MET A 13 -15.14 7.06 -0.62
C MET A 13 -14.71 6.75 0.80
N THR A 14 -15.00 5.55 1.33
CA THR A 14 -14.56 5.13 2.67
C THR A 14 -13.04 4.93 2.74
N ALA A 15 -12.42 4.32 1.73
CA ALA A 15 -10.96 4.20 1.64
C ALA A 15 -10.28 5.58 1.47
N TYR A 16 -10.85 6.46 0.65
CA TYR A 16 -10.36 7.83 0.45
C TYR A 16 -10.54 8.71 1.70
N GLN A 17 -11.62 8.51 2.46
CA GLN A 17 -11.88 9.24 3.71
C GLN A 17 -11.08 8.70 4.89
N ALA A 18 -10.58 7.47 4.81
CA ALA A 18 -9.63 6.94 5.78
C ALA A 18 -8.28 7.63 5.54
N ALA A 19 -8.06 8.79 6.17
CA ALA A 19 -6.77 9.45 6.16
C ALA A 19 -5.69 8.45 6.62
N THR A 20 -4.75 8.14 5.73
CA THR A 20 -3.53 7.41 6.11
C THR A 20 -2.73 8.35 7.01
N LYS A 21 -2.37 7.86 8.19
CA LYS A 21 -1.64 8.65 9.18
C LYS A 21 -0.14 8.39 9.11
N ASP A 22 0.26 7.41 8.32
CA ASP A 22 1.57 6.81 8.22
C ASP A 22 2.09 6.88 6.78
N VAL A 23 3.41 6.84 6.63
CA VAL A 23 4.11 6.65 5.36
C VAL A 23 5.06 5.47 5.51
N ASP A 24 4.88 4.47 4.64
CA ASP A 24 5.70 3.27 4.62
C ASP A 24 6.74 3.38 3.48
N PHE A 25 8.02 3.25 3.80
CA PHE A 25 9.10 3.17 2.82
C PHE A 25 9.64 1.76 2.77
N LEU A 26 9.55 1.13 1.61
CA LEU A 26 10.24 -0.12 1.32
C LEU A 26 11.57 0.18 0.64
N GLY A 27 12.67 -0.40 1.14
CA GLY A 27 13.98 -0.22 0.53
C GLY A 27 14.96 -1.35 0.86
N THR A 28 16.08 -1.39 0.15
CA THR A 28 17.22 -2.23 0.52
C THR A 28 17.91 -1.69 1.77
N GLN A 29 18.80 -2.48 2.37
CA GLN A 29 19.60 -2.03 3.50
C GLN A 29 20.41 -0.77 3.16
N GLU A 30 20.96 -0.67 1.95
CA GLU A 30 21.67 0.55 1.53
C GLU A 30 20.73 1.75 1.43
N THR A 31 19.54 1.57 0.88
CA THR A 31 18.55 2.64 0.70
C THR A 31 18.05 3.16 2.05
N LEU A 32 17.74 2.26 2.98
CA LEU A 32 17.34 2.62 4.34
C LEU A 32 18.50 3.28 5.10
N GLY A 33 19.73 2.82 4.88
CA GLY A 33 20.95 3.47 5.39
C GLY A 33 21.06 4.93 4.95
N ALA A 34 20.86 5.20 3.66
CA ALA A 34 20.86 6.56 3.12
C ALA A 34 19.73 7.42 3.69
N PHE A 35 18.54 6.83 3.91
CA PHE A 35 17.45 7.52 4.61
C PHE A 35 17.86 7.92 6.02
N PHE A 36 18.44 7.01 6.82
CA PHE A 36 18.86 7.32 8.19
C PHE A 36 19.88 8.45 8.23
N GLU A 37 20.87 8.41 7.33
CA GLU A 37 21.89 9.45 7.25
C GLU A 37 21.28 10.81 6.91
N GLY A 38 20.40 10.87 5.91
CA GLY A 38 19.72 12.10 5.51
C GLY A 38 18.79 12.64 6.59
N ALA A 39 17.94 11.77 7.14
CA ALA A 39 16.95 12.13 8.16
C ALA A 39 17.62 12.62 9.45
N SER A 40 18.76 12.06 9.85
CA SER A 40 19.52 12.51 11.03
C SER A 40 20.05 13.95 10.93
N LYS A 41 20.17 14.48 9.71
CA LYS A 41 20.68 15.83 9.42
C LYS A 41 19.56 16.85 9.20
N ASP A 42 18.31 16.41 9.11
CA ASP A 42 17.15 17.27 8.84
C ASP A 42 16.26 17.39 10.08
N ARG A 43 16.13 18.62 10.59
CA ARG A 43 15.35 18.93 11.81
C ARG A 43 13.87 18.56 11.75
N ARG A 44 13.32 18.31 10.57
CA ARG A 44 11.93 17.86 10.39
C ARG A 44 11.77 16.41 10.83
N PHE A 45 12.83 15.62 10.80
CA PHE A 45 12.80 14.22 11.16
C PHE A 45 13.26 14.03 12.60
N ARG A 46 12.60 13.11 13.29
CA ARG A 46 12.97 12.67 14.63
C ARG A 46 12.67 11.19 14.79
N ASN A 47 13.38 10.54 15.70
CA ASN A 47 13.04 9.19 16.14
C ASN A 47 12.74 9.16 17.64
N ASP A 48 12.00 8.15 18.06
CA ASP A 48 11.82 7.87 19.48
C ASP A 48 12.85 6.85 20.00
N ARG A 49 12.80 6.56 21.30
CA ARG A 49 13.70 5.58 21.94
C ARG A 49 13.52 4.15 21.45
N LEU A 50 12.43 3.87 20.74
CA LEU A 50 12.14 2.57 20.14
C LEU A 50 12.61 2.52 18.67
N GLY A 51 13.26 3.58 18.17
CA GLY A 51 13.76 3.66 16.80
C GLY A 51 12.68 3.97 15.77
N ARG A 52 11.45 4.34 16.18
CA ARG A 52 10.38 4.72 15.26
C ARG A 52 10.63 6.13 14.74
N TRP A 53 10.48 6.31 13.44
CA TRP A 53 10.73 7.60 12.78
C TRP A 53 9.45 8.41 12.61
N TYR A 54 9.60 9.72 12.64
CA TYR A 54 8.54 10.69 12.46
C TYR A 54 9.07 11.86 11.63
N CYS A 55 8.20 12.44 10.81
CA CYS A 55 8.46 13.70 10.11
C CYS A 55 7.41 14.74 10.51
N ASP A 56 7.87 15.86 11.04
CA ASP A 56 7.04 17.00 11.40
C ASP A 56 6.92 17.94 10.19
N ILE A 57 5.70 18.13 9.72
CA ILE A 57 5.33 18.98 8.58
C ILE A 57 4.29 20.02 9.00
N THR A 58 4.08 21.02 8.15
CA THR A 58 3.00 22.00 8.32
C THR A 58 2.02 21.88 7.17
N VAL A 59 0.76 21.58 7.48
CA VAL A 59 -0.30 21.46 6.48
C VAL A 59 -1.31 22.57 6.74
N ARG A 60 -1.44 23.50 5.78
CA ARG A 60 -2.37 24.66 5.88
C ARG A 60 -2.16 25.51 7.14
N GLY A 61 -0.91 25.64 7.59
CA GLY A 61 -0.54 26.41 8.77
C GLY A 61 -0.57 25.63 10.09
N GLU A 62 -1.09 24.40 10.10
CA GLU A 62 -1.16 23.56 11.30
C GLU A 62 0.00 22.56 11.36
N PRO A 63 0.61 22.33 12.54
CA PRO A 63 1.64 21.31 12.70
C PRO A 63 1.03 19.91 12.61
N PHE A 64 1.70 19.02 11.88
CA PHE A 64 1.31 17.63 11.73
C PHE A 64 2.53 16.73 11.82
N THR A 65 2.43 15.65 12.60
CA THR A 65 3.48 14.63 12.69
C THR A 65 3.06 13.41 11.88
N VAL A 66 3.89 13.02 10.93
CA VAL A 66 3.74 11.83 10.10
C VAL A 66 4.63 10.71 10.64
N PRO A 67 4.09 9.66 11.26
CA PRO A 67 4.78 8.39 11.45
C PRO A 67 5.40 7.86 10.16
N ILE A 68 6.65 7.42 10.24
CA ILE A 68 7.39 6.80 9.14
C ILE A 68 7.73 5.36 9.54
N GLU A 69 7.25 4.42 8.73
CA GLU A 69 7.63 3.02 8.82
C GLU A 69 8.66 2.69 7.73
N LEU A 70 9.72 1.97 8.09
CA LEU A 70 10.80 1.60 7.19
C LEU A 70 10.83 0.07 7.11
N LEU A 71 10.58 -0.45 5.90
CA LEU A 71 10.44 -1.86 5.61
C LEU A 71 11.64 -2.31 4.79
N LEU A 72 12.31 -3.38 5.24
CA LEU A 72 13.44 -3.97 4.51
C LEU A 72 12.91 -4.95 3.45
N ALA A 73 13.22 -4.67 2.18
CA ALA A 73 12.83 -5.51 1.05
C ALA A 73 13.53 -6.87 1.09
N GLY A 74 12.76 -7.95 0.84
CA GLY A 74 13.29 -9.32 0.69
C GLY A 74 13.52 -10.08 2.00
N ASP A 75 13.22 -9.48 3.15
CA ASP A 75 13.22 -10.15 4.46
C ASP A 75 11.77 -10.37 4.94
N VAL A 76 11.09 -9.28 5.29
CA VAL A 76 9.73 -9.32 5.87
C VAL A 76 8.66 -8.89 4.87
N VAL A 77 9.05 -8.15 3.81
CA VAL A 77 8.12 -7.58 2.82
C VAL A 77 8.60 -7.88 1.42
N ASP A 78 7.67 -8.31 0.57
CA ASP A 78 7.92 -8.62 -0.83
C ASP A 78 8.51 -7.40 -1.56
N PRO A 79 9.55 -7.60 -2.39
CA PRO A 79 10.09 -6.53 -3.23
C PRO A 79 9.02 -5.92 -4.14
N VAL A 80 9.09 -4.61 -4.36
CA VAL A 80 8.27 -3.93 -5.37
C VAL A 80 8.79 -4.32 -6.75
N VAL A 81 7.93 -4.98 -7.54
CA VAL A 81 8.26 -5.50 -8.87
C VAL A 81 8.14 -4.41 -9.93
N SER A 82 7.15 -3.52 -9.81
CA SER A 82 6.86 -2.50 -10.81
C SER A 82 6.74 -1.10 -10.20
N PRO A 83 7.87 -0.50 -9.74
CA PRO A 83 7.84 0.84 -9.16
C PRO A 83 7.37 1.90 -10.17
N GLN A 84 6.49 2.80 -9.74
CA GLN A 84 6.01 3.94 -10.52
C GLN A 84 6.71 5.21 -10.07
N SER A 85 7.32 5.94 -10.99
CA SER A 85 7.95 7.23 -10.69
C SER A 85 6.91 8.31 -10.35
N PHE A 86 7.27 9.21 -9.46
CA PHE A 86 6.58 10.48 -9.21
C PHE A 86 7.62 11.58 -8.90
N GLU A 87 7.16 12.83 -8.75
CA GLU A 87 8.04 13.93 -8.36
C GLU A 87 8.66 13.67 -6.98
N GLY A 88 9.95 13.35 -6.96
CA GLY A 88 10.71 13.10 -5.72
C GLY A 88 10.86 11.63 -5.33
N GLY A 89 10.44 10.66 -6.15
CA GLY A 89 10.74 9.26 -5.86
C GLY A 89 9.95 8.22 -6.67
N PHE A 90 9.82 7.05 -6.08
CA PHE A 90 9.07 5.91 -6.62
C PHE A 90 8.02 5.44 -5.61
N LYS A 91 6.88 4.98 -6.12
CA LYS A 91 5.82 4.35 -5.33
C LYS A 91 5.52 2.96 -5.87
N ALA A 92 5.05 2.07 -5.01
CA ALA A 92 4.55 0.75 -5.42
C ALA A 92 3.38 0.89 -6.43
N SER A 93 3.31 -0.02 -7.40
CA SER A 93 2.14 -0.09 -8.29
C SER A 93 0.91 -0.62 -7.58
N LEU A 94 -0.28 -0.50 -8.19
CA LEU A 94 -1.49 -1.10 -7.61
C LEU A 94 -1.39 -2.63 -7.47
N PRO A 95 -0.84 -3.39 -8.44
CA PRO A 95 -0.57 -4.81 -8.26
C PRO A 95 0.35 -5.13 -7.07
N ASP A 96 1.46 -4.39 -6.90
CA ASP A 96 2.37 -4.55 -5.75
C ASP A 96 1.60 -4.36 -4.43
N LEU A 97 0.81 -3.30 -4.35
CA LEU A 97 -0.01 -3.00 -3.17
C LEU A 97 -1.10 -4.05 -2.92
N ALA A 98 -1.70 -4.62 -3.97
CA ALA A 98 -2.70 -5.67 -3.85
C ALA A 98 -2.09 -6.94 -3.22
N ILE A 99 -0.91 -7.35 -3.68
CA ILE A 99 -0.16 -8.49 -3.13
C ILE A 99 0.18 -8.24 -1.66
N GLN A 100 0.79 -7.08 -1.35
CA GLN A 100 1.16 -6.73 0.02
C GLN A 100 -0.04 -6.71 0.96
N LYS A 101 -1.19 -6.20 0.52
CA LYS A 101 -2.41 -6.15 1.34
C LYS A 101 -3.05 -7.52 1.52
N ALA A 102 -3.03 -8.38 0.51
CA ALA A 102 -3.47 -9.77 0.66
C ALA A 102 -2.60 -10.53 1.65
N ASN A 103 -1.27 -10.46 1.51
CA ASN A 103 -0.32 -11.13 2.41
C ASN A 103 -0.45 -10.61 3.85
N SER A 104 -0.53 -9.28 4.02
CA SER A 104 -0.74 -8.67 5.34
C SER A 104 -2.06 -9.12 5.97
N TYR A 105 -3.14 -9.17 5.19
CA TYR A 105 -4.43 -9.62 5.69
C TYR A 105 -4.41 -11.08 6.10
N GLN A 106 -3.80 -11.97 5.31
CA GLN A 106 -3.65 -13.38 5.68
C GLN A 106 -2.82 -13.56 6.97
N ALA A 107 -1.82 -12.70 7.19
CA ALA A 107 -0.97 -12.79 8.38
C ALA A 107 -1.64 -12.30 9.68
N ARG A 108 -2.51 -11.26 9.62
CA ARG A 108 -3.04 -10.62 10.85
C ARG A 108 -4.54 -10.37 10.88
N SER A 109 -5.27 -10.73 9.82
CA SER A 109 -6.72 -10.57 9.66
C SER A 109 -7.25 -9.16 9.98
N ALA A 110 -6.47 -8.12 9.71
CA ALA A 110 -6.87 -6.75 10.03
C ALA A 110 -7.86 -6.21 8.99
N GLN A 111 -9.04 -5.77 9.44
CA GLN A 111 -10.11 -5.24 8.57
C GLN A 111 -9.70 -3.99 7.76
N ARG A 112 -8.62 -3.29 8.16
CA ARG A 112 -8.04 -2.19 7.36
C ARG A 112 -7.44 -2.74 6.07
N ASP A 113 -6.67 -3.84 6.15
CA ASP A 113 -6.01 -4.42 4.98
C ASP A 113 -7.02 -5.00 3.99
N LEU A 114 -8.11 -5.62 4.47
CA LEU A 114 -9.19 -6.10 3.60
C LEU A 114 -9.88 -4.95 2.85
N ARG A 115 -10.11 -3.81 3.52
CA ARG A 115 -10.71 -2.61 2.91
C ARG A 115 -9.78 -1.95 1.90
N ASP A 116 -8.50 -1.83 2.23
CA ASP A 116 -7.48 -1.31 1.33
C ASP A 116 -7.37 -2.20 0.09
N PHE A 117 -7.31 -3.52 0.27
CA PHE A 117 -7.30 -4.51 -0.80
C PHE A 117 -8.51 -4.34 -1.73
N GLU A 118 -9.73 -4.27 -1.20
CA GLU A 118 -10.95 -4.07 -1.99
C GLU A 118 -10.90 -2.77 -2.82
N ALA A 119 -10.41 -1.67 -2.22
CA ALA A 119 -10.24 -0.40 -2.92
C ALA A 119 -9.16 -0.47 -4.03
N ILE A 120 -8.06 -1.20 -3.79
CA ILE A 120 -6.98 -1.39 -4.76
C ILE A 120 -7.47 -2.21 -5.97
N ILE A 121 -8.13 -3.36 -5.75
CA ILE A 121 -8.68 -4.19 -6.84
C ILE A 121 -9.67 -3.39 -7.69
N PHE A 122 -10.47 -2.56 -7.05
CA PHE A 122 -11.36 -1.64 -7.75
C PHE A 122 -10.59 -0.63 -8.62
N LEU A 123 -9.56 0.02 -8.06
CA LEU A 123 -8.73 0.97 -8.79
C LEU A 123 -7.99 0.32 -9.96
N MET A 124 -7.52 -0.92 -9.79
CA MET A 124 -6.91 -1.72 -10.86
C MET A 124 -7.90 -1.91 -12.01
N THR A 125 -9.13 -2.33 -11.69
CA THR A 125 -10.21 -2.48 -12.70
C THR A 125 -10.51 -1.17 -13.42
N LEU A 126 -10.64 -0.07 -12.68
CA LEU A 126 -10.96 1.26 -13.26
C LEU A 126 -9.84 1.75 -14.17
N ARG A 127 -8.58 1.52 -13.79
CA ARG A 127 -7.39 1.95 -14.53
C ARG A 127 -6.93 0.93 -15.57
N ARG A 128 -7.64 -0.19 -15.72
CA ARG A 128 -7.27 -1.32 -16.58
C ARG A 128 -5.83 -1.79 -16.32
N GLN A 129 -5.48 -1.85 -15.03
CA GLN A 129 -4.23 -2.47 -14.56
C GLN A 129 -4.53 -3.89 -14.11
N ASP A 130 -3.58 -4.78 -14.36
CA ASP A 130 -3.64 -6.20 -14.02
C ASP A 130 -2.25 -6.64 -13.50
N PHE A 131 -2.08 -7.94 -13.28
CA PHE A 131 -0.80 -8.51 -12.82
C PHE A 131 0.17 -8.83 -13.98
N THR A 132 0.00 -8.27 -15.17
CA THR A 132 0.94 -8.49 -16.29
C THR A 132 2.35 -8.03 -15.90
N GLY A 133 3.33 -8.92 -16.10
CA GLY A 133 4.73 -8.67 -15.72
C GLY A 133 5.07 -9.11 -14.29
N PHE A 134 4.09 -9.59 -13.52
CA PHE A 134 4.31 -10.20 -12.21
C PHE A 134 4.43 -11.71 -12.34
N THR A 135 5.34 -12.31 -11.57
CA THR A 135 5.34 -13.75 -11.33
C THR A 135 4.41 -14.04 -10.17
N ILE A 136 3.21 -14.55 -10.46
CA ILE A 136 2.22 -14.93 -9.45
C ILE A 136 2.29 -16.44 -9.23
N ASP A 137 3.13 -16.84 -8.26
CA ASP A 137 3.22 -18.22 -7.79
C ASP A 137 1.94 -18.68 -7.08
N SER A 138 1.90 -19.93 -6.64
CA SER A 138 0.74 -20.50 -5.96
C SER A 138 0.41 -19.81 -4.64
N GLU A 139 1.42 -19.40 -3.87
CA GLU A 139 1.22 -18.81 -2.54
C GLU A 139 0.60 -17.42 -2.67
N VAL A 140 1.16 -16.57 -3.53
CA VAL A 140 0.61 -15.23 -3.82
C VAL A 140 -0.80 -15.35 -4.43
N ARG A 141 -1.00 -16.32 -5.33
CA ARG A 141 -2.31 -16.57 -5.94
C ARG A 141 -3.37 -16.94 -4.91
N ASP A 142 -3.01 -17.83 -3.98
CA ASP A 142 -3.92 -18.28 -2.93
C ASP A 142 -4.21 -17.15 -1.96
N ALA A 143 -3.20 -16.38 -1.53
CA ALA A 143 -3.40 -15.21 -0.69
C ALA A 143 -4.35 -14.18 -1.32
N LEU A 144 -4.18 -13.87 -2.61
CA LEU A 144 -5.07 -12.96 -3.35
C LEU A 144 -6.51 -13.50 -3.41
N ARG A 145 -6.67 -14.81 -3.69
CA ARG A 145 -7.99 -15.45 -3.81
C ARG A 145 -8.72 -15.57 -2.48
N GLU A 146 -8.04 -16.00 -1.42
CA GLU A 146 -8.63 -16.13 -0.09
C GLU A 146 -9.05 -14.76 0.45
N THR A 147 -8.18 -13.76 0.33
CA THR A 147 -8.53 -12.37 0.71
C THR A 147 -9.74 -11.87 -0.08
N ALA A 148 -9.81 -12.14 -1.39
CA ALA A 148 -10.96 -11.75 -2.20
C ALA A 148 -12.26 -12.51 -1.89
N ARG A 149 -12.21 -13.69 -1.26
CA ARG A 149 -13.41 -14.40 -0.79
C ARG A 149 -14.06 -13.67 0.38
N GLU A 150 -13.27 -12.99 1.19
CA GLU A 150 -13.73 -12.17 2.31
C GLU A 150 -14.21 -10.78 1.88
N CYS A 151 -13.85 -10.36 0.67
CA CYS A 151 -14.40 -9.15 0.06
C CYS A 151 -15.83 -9.35 -0.47
N GLY A 152 -16.48 -8.23 -0.81
CA GLY A 152 -17.75 -8.28 -1.53
C GLY A 152 -17.63 -8.96 -2.90
N ALA A 153 -18.74 -9.54 -3.38
CA ALA A 153 -18.82 -10.17 -4.71
C ALA A 153 -18.23 -9.32 -5.86
N PRO A 154 -18.36 -7.97 -5.87
CA PRO A 154 -17.73 -7.16 -6.91
C PRO A 154 -16.20 -7.27 -6.95
N ALA A 155 -15.51 -7.22 -5.81
CA ALA A 155 -14.05 -7.30 -5.75
C ALA A 155 -13.54 -8.70 -6.09
N ARG A 156 -14.24 -9.73 -5.60
CA ARG A 156 -13.97 -11.11 -5.97
C ARG A 156 -14.06 -11.35 -7.48
N ASN A 157 -15.11 -10.84 -8.12
CA ASN A 157 -15.29 -10.98 -9.57
C ASN A 157 -14.27 -10.15 -10.35
N ALA A 158 -13.94 -8.96 -9.87
CA ALA A 158 -12.91 -8.10 -10.47
C ALA A 158 -11.54 -8.77 -10.43
N LEU A 159 -11.14 -9.36 -9.29
CA LEU A 159 -9.88 -10.08 -9.17
C LEU A 159 -9.79 -11.22 -10.19
N ASN A 160 -10.84 -12.04 -10.33
CA ASN A 160 -10.86 -13.15 -11.29
C ASN A 160 -10.69 -12.72 -12.76
N ASN A 161 -10.90 -11.44 -13.09
CA ASN A 161 -10.75 -10.92 -14.46
C ASN A 161 -9.36 -10.31 -14.71
N ILE A 162 -8.58 -10.02 -13.66
CA ILE A 162 -7.28 -9.33 -13.76
C ILE A 162 -6.11 -10.19 -13.28
N LEU A 163 -6.41 -11.34 -12.68
CA LEU A 163 -5.48 -12.36 -12.20
C LEU A 163 -5.33 -13.48 -13.23
#